data_AF-Q31MP2-F1
#
_entry.id   AF-Q31MP2-F1
#
_cell.length_a   1.000
_cell.length_b   1.000
_cell.length_c   1.000
_cell.angle_alpha   90.00
_cell.angle_beta   90.00
_cell.angle_gamma   90.00
#
_symmetry.space_group_name_H-M   'P 1'
#
loop_
_entity.id
_entity.type
_entity.pdbx_description
1 polymer ?
#
loop_
_entity_poly.entity_id
_entity_poly.type
_entity_poly.pdbx_seq_one_letter_code
_entity_poly.pdbx_strand_id
1 'polypeptide(L)'
;MDQARTTTVDHPDRETPFLLFAQHGWDDRSYPIQQMAQSIAPQYSQVYAPNLGRFRTWIAIEPLIQSVEAVVLEAIAQYPDRPLRFLGHSMGGLIWLEVLSRHREWWDRTHSLVLVGSPVSGSDVCRLLDPFGRLPSIAKDLGRNRRPLAEAIAAQIPTASIVSDLGDYSDGLVPVNSSEFERATLVTLKDISHARLKSHPQVADAIAQFWKQPSIAPRPRDRAGTLIAQLRSLNLTECNHRNFAKAAVLKSQPDGVKIWRWLNPLRVQHIFVSSPDPATGRDCCRYAAYTGWLDDAALSKFLEKL
;
A
#
# COMPACT_ATOMS: atom_id res chain seq x y z
N MET A 1 41.04 -40.35 2.19
CA MET A 1 40.08 -39.97 3.24
C MET A 1 40.47 -38.57 3.70
N ASP A 2 39.70 -37.51 3.60
CA ASP A 2 38.52 -37.19 2.79
C ASP A 2 38.45 -35.66 2.91
N GLN A 3 38.82 -34.92 1.86
CA GLN A 3 38.75 -33.46 1.89
C GLN A 3 37.33 -33.07 1.53
N ALA A 4 36.53 -32.74 2.56
CA ALA A 4 35.18 -32.24 2.40
C ALA A 4 35.20 -30.91 1.62
N ARG A 5 34.79 -30.98 0.35
CA ARG A 5 34.39 -29.82 -0.45
C ARG A 5 33.19 -29.16 0.25
N THR A 6 33.44 -28.03 0.90
CA THR A 6 32.38 -27.10 1.26
C THR A 6 31.84 -26.50 -0.04
N THR A 7 30.75 -27.05 -0.55
CA THR A 7 29.96 -26.41 -1.60
C THR A 7 29.33 -25.16 -1.01
N THR A 8 29.96 -24.02 -1.23
CA THR A 8 29.30 -22.72 -1.14
C THR A 8 28.15 -22.74 -2.13
N VAL A 9 26.92 -22.75 -1.61
CA VAL A 9 25.73 -22.49 -2.40
C VAL A 9 25.80 -21.00 -2.75
N ASP A 10 26.27 -20.71 -3.95
CA ASP A 10 26.16 -19.37 -4.53
C ASP A 10 24.68 -18.99 -4.58
N HIS A 11 24.31 -17.90 -3.89
CA HIS A 11 22.99 -17.29 -4.01
C HIS A 11 22.98 -16.41 -5.28
N PRO A 12 22.21 -16.75 -6.33
CA PRO A 12 22.28 -16.10 -7.64
C PRO A 12 21.66 -14.68 -7.69
N ASP A 13 21.13 -14.15 -6.59
CA ASP A 13 20.33 -12.90 -6.60
C ASP A 13 21.13 -11.59 -6.59
N ARG A 14 22.48 -11.64 -6.55
CA ARG A 14 23.31 -10.41 -6.49
C ARG A 14 23.80 -9.89 -7.84
N GLU A 15 23.60 -10.62 -8.95
CA GLU A 15 24.32 -10.29 -10.20
C GLU A 15 23.47 -10.00 -11.43
N THR A 16 22.19 -10.37 -11.47
CA THR A 16 21.37 -10.13 -12.69
C THR A 16 20.91 -8.67 -12.78
N PRO A 17 21.35 -7.91 -13.79
CA PRO A 17 20.91 -6.52 -13.97
C PRO A 17 19.40 -6.45 -14.23
N PHE A 18 18.71 -5.48 -13.62
CA PHE A 18 17.27 -5.25 -13.81
C PHE A 18 16.97 -3.79 -14.15
N LEU A 19 15.74 -3.53 -14.61
CA LEU A 19 15.19 -2.18 -14.72
C LEU A 19 14.40 -1.88 -13.43
N LEU A 20 14.78 -0.81 -12.73
CA LEU A 20 14.07 -0.31 -11.56
C LEU A 20 13.36 0.99 -11.92
N PHE A 21 12.03 0.96 -11.83
CA PHE A 21 11.21 2.14 -12.03
C PHE A 21 10.70 2.65 -10.68
N ALA A 22 11.06 3.88 -10.35
CA ALA A 22 10.74 4.53 -9.08
C ALA A 22 9.86 5.76 -9.31
N GLN A 23 8.75 5.90 -8.59
CA GLN A 23 7.82 7.01 -8.77
C GLN A 23 7.48 7.74 -7.46
N HIS A 24 7.72 9.05 -7.45
CA HIS A 24 7.43 9.94 -6.32
C HIS A 24 5.94 10.24 -6.17
N GLY A 25 5.56 10.78 -5.01
CA GLY A 25 4.20 11.13 -4.65
C GLY A 25 3.72 12.51 -5.13
N TRP A 26 2.58 12.92 -4.57
CA TRP A 26 1.91 14.20 -4.80
C TRP A 26 2.71 15.38 -4.22
N ASP A 27 2.70 16.51 -4.94
CA ASP A 27 3.43 17.75 -4.61
C ASP A 27 4.94 17.55 -4.33
N ASP A 28 5.53 16.60 -5.05
CA ASP A 28 6.90 16.14 -4.80
C ASP A 28 7.82 16.28 -6.02
N ARG A 29 9.11 15.99 -5.82
CA ARG A 29 10.14 15.87 -6.87
C ARG A 29 10.72 14.46 -6.87
N SER A 30 11.26 14.03 -8.00
CA SER A 30 11.83 12.68 -8.15
C SER A 30 13.13 12.45 -7.37
N TYR A 31 13.90 13.50 -7.06
CA TYR A 31 15.26 13.35 -6.51
C TYR A 31 15.34 12.45 -5.26
N PRO A 32 14.52 12.64 -4.20
CA PRO A 32 14.65 11.83 -2.99
C PRO A 32 14.37 10.33 -3.24
N ILE A 33 13.34 10.01 -4.03
CA ILE A 33 13.02 8.61 -4.35
C ILE A 33 14.03 8.01 -5.32
N GLN A 34 14.59 8.82 -6.24
CA GLN A 34 15.65 8.40 -7.13
C GLN A 34 16.91 8.01 -6.35
N GLN A 35 17.30 8.82 -5.36
CA GLN A 35 18.44 8.51 -4.50
C GLN A 35 18.21 7.21 -3.72
N MET A 36 17.02 7.01 -3.17
CA MET A 36 16.66 5.76 -2.50
C MET A 36 16.77 4.57 -3.48
N ALA A 37 16.18 4.69 -4.66
CA ALA A 37 16.22 3.66 -5.70
C ALA A 37 17.66 3.33 -6.14
N GLN A 38 18.51 4.34 -6.29
CA GLN A 38 19.93 4.16 -6.60
C GLN A 38 20.69 3.47 -5.47
N SER A 39 20.36 3.78 -4.20
CA SER A 39 21.04 3.17 -3.05
C SER A 39 20.77 1.67 -2.87
N ILE A 40 19.65 1.18 -3.40
CA ILE A 40 19.23 -0.23 -3.32
C ILE A 40 19.46 -1.01 -4.62
N ALA A 41 19.76 -0.32 -5.73
CA ALA A 41 20.04 -0.94 -7.01
C ALA A 41 21.52 -1.36 -7.09
N PRO A 42 21.83 -2.60 -7.54
CA PRO A 42 23.20 -3.01 -7.80
C PRO A 42 23.79 -2.22 -8.98
N GLN A 43 25.13 -2.22 -9.10
CA GLN A 43 25.92 -1.35 -9.99
C GLN A 43 25.53 -1.41 -11.48
N TYR A 44 24.88 -2.48 -11.95
CA TYR A 44 24.52 -2.66 -13.36
C TYR A 44 23.02 -2.50 -13.65
N SER A 45 22.19 -2.28 -12.63
CA SER A 45 20.76 -2.03 -12.81
C SER A 45 20.50 -0.60 -13.29
N GLN A 46 19.51 -0.45 -14.16
CA GLN A 46 19.10 0.86 -14.68
C GLN A 46 17.95 1.41 -13.83
N VAL A 47 18.12 2.62 -13.31
CA VAL A 47 17.13 3.29 -12.46
C VAL A 47 16.45 4.41 -13.22
N TYR A 48 15.13 4.31 -13.37
CA TYR A 48 14.28 5.32 -13.99
C TYR A 48 13.39 5.95 -12.91
N ALA A 49 13.48 7.27 -12.74
CA ALA A 49 12.68 8.01 -11.78
C ALA A 49 12.17 9.33 -12.39
N PRO A 50 11.19 9.26 -13.30
CA PRO A 50 10.71 10.46 -14.00
C PRO A 50 10.14 11.47 -13.01
N ASN A 51 10.43 12.74 -13.27
CA ASN A 51 9.90 13.85 -12.48
C ASN A 51 8.57 14.29 -13.10
N LEU A 52 7.48 14.07 -12.39
CA LEU A 52 6.14 14.46 -12.83
C LEU A 52 5.85 15.95 -12.63
N GLY A 53 6.68 16.65 -11.86
CA GLY A 53 6.55 18.07 -11.56
C GLY A 53 5.41 18.36 -10.59
N ARG A 54 5.68 19.22 -9.59
CA ARG A 54 4.75 19.51 -8.48
C ARG A 54 3.36 19.91 -8.94
N PHE A 55 3.23 20.94 -9.79
CA PHE A 55 1.93 21.50 -10.20
C PHE A 55 1.04 20.54 -10.97
N ARG A 56 1.62 19.70 -11.85
CA ARG A 56 0.85 18.74 -12.65
C ARG A 56 0.18 17.70 -11.75
N THR A 57 0.81 17.36 -10.63
CA THR A 57 0.24 16.43 -9.65
C THR A 57 -0.98 16.97 -8.92
N TRP A 58 -1.39 18.23 -9.10
CA TRP A 58 -2.62 18.78 -8.51
C TRP A 58 -3.85 18.65 -9.43
N ILE A 59 -3.66 18.34 -10.71
CA ILE A 59 -4.72 18.47 -11.72
C ILE A 59 -5.48 17.15 -11.90
N ALA A 60 -4.80 16.11 -12.39
CA ALA A 60 -5.38 14.79 -12.66
C ALA A 60 -4.29 13.73 -12.68
N ILE A 61 -4.62 12.50 -12.29
CA ILE A 61 -3.64 11.40 -12.25
C ILE A 61 -3.35 10.81 -13.64
N GLU A 62 -4.32 10.85 -14.56
CA GLU A 62 -4.23 10.17 -15.86
C GLU A 62 -3.05 10.63 -16.75
N PRO A 63 -2.79 11.94 -16.95
CA PRO A 63 -1.64 12.38 -17.75
C PRO A 63 -0.30 11.99 -17.11
N LEU A 64 -0.27 11.83 -15.78
CA LEU A 64 0.91 11.38 -15.05
C LEU A 64 1.17 9.90 -15.30
N ILE A 65 0.10 9.08 -15.29
CA ILE A 65 0.16 7.67 -15.64
C ILE A 65 0.74 7.50 -17.04
N GLN A 66 0.21 8.21 -18.03
CA GLN A 66 0.69 8.17 -19.42
C GLN A 66 2.17 8.58 -19.54
N SER A 67 2.60 9.59 -18.76
CA SER A 67 4.00 10.03 -18.76
C SER A 67 4.94 8.95 -18.22
N VAL A 68 4.54 8.26 -17.15
CA VAL A 68 5.31 7.15 -16.57
C VAL A 68 5.31 5.95 -17.52
N GLU A 69 4.15 5.60 -18.07
CA GLU A 69 3.94 4.51 -19.01
C GLU A 69 4.86 4.63 -20.24
N ALA A 70 4.96 5.83 -20.82
CA ALA A 70 5.86 6.10 -21.95
C ALA A 70 7.33 5.81 -21.62
N VAL A 71 7.80 6.20 -20.43
CA VAL A 71 9.18 5.95 -19.98
C VAL A 71 9.44 4.45 -19.83
N VAL A 72 8.48 3.70 -19.29
CA VAL A 72 8.62 2.24 -19.16
C VAL A 72 8.65 1.55 -20.51
N LEU A 73 7.76 1.95 -21.43
CA LEU A 73 7.71 1.42 -22.79
C LEU A 73 9.05 1.64 -23.53
N GLU A 74 9.62 2.84 -23.44
CA GLU A 74 10.92 3.16 -24.03
C GLU A 74 12.03 2.29 -23.42
N ALA A 75 12.09 2.18 -22.09
CA ALA A 75 13.08 1.38 -21.40
C ALA A 75 12.96 -0.13 -21.71
N ILE A 76 11.73 -0.66 -21.80
CA ILE A 76 11.47 -2.05 -22.16
C ILE A 76 11.88 -2.32 -23.61
N ALA A 77 11.60 -1.39 -24.54
CA ALA A 77 12.02 -1.52 -25.93
C ALA A 77 13.56 -1.56 -26.06
N GLN A 78 14.26 -0.78 -25.22
CA GLN A 78 15.73 -0.77 -25.17
C GLN A 78 16.31 -2.04 -24.52
N TYR A 79 15.61 -2.62 -23.55
CA TYR A 79 16.06 -3.77 -22.77
C TYR A 79 14.96 -4.84 -22.64
N PRO A 80 14.64 -5.57 -23.73
CA PRO A 80 13.47 -6.44 -23.80
C PRO A 80 13.56 -7.67 -22.88
N ASP A 81 14.75 -8.11 -22.49
CA ASP A 81 14.94 -9.32 -21.69
C ASP A 81 15.20 -9.03 -20.21
N ARG A 82 15.31 -7.75 -19.81
CA ARG A 82 15.62 -7.41 -18.42
C ARG A 82 14.39 -7.56 -17.53
N PRO A 83 14.53 -8.14 -16.32
CA PRO A 83 13.48 -8.16 -15.32
C PRO A 83 13.09 -6.76 -14.88
N LEU A 84 11.82 -6.59 -14.50
CA LEU A 84 11.24 -5.32 -14.08
C LEU A 84 11.05 -5.31 -12.56
N ARG A 85 11.40 -4.19 -11.92
CA ARG A 85 11.07 -3.91 -10.52
C ARG A 85 10.41 -2.54 -10.44
N PHE A 86 9.36 -2.43 -9.64
CA PHE A 86 8.60 -1.20 -9.48
C PHE A 86 8.60 -0.75 -8.02
N LEU A 87 8.78 0.55 -7.81
CA LEU A 87 8.79 1.20 -6.51
C LEU A 87 7.96 2.49 -6.58
N GLY A 88 6.93 2.59 -5.77
CA GLY A 88 6.10 3.79 -5.71
C GLY A 88 5.94 4.31 -4.30
N HIS A 89 6.11 5.62 -4.10
CA HIS A 89 5.78 6.30 -2.85
C HIS A 89 4.45 7.02 -2.98
N SER A 90 3.55 6.88 -2.00
CA SER A 90 2.29 7.62 -1.94
C SER A 90 1.50 7.47 -3.25
N MET A 91 1.09 8.58 -3.89
CA MET A 91 0.48 8.62 -5.22
C MET A 91 1.27 7.85 -6.30
N GLY A 92 2.61 7.84 -6.23
CA GLY A 92 3.44 7.12 -7.20
C GLY A 92 3.20 5.61 -7.20
N GLY A 93 2.83 5.04 -6.05
CA GLY A 93 2.36 3.66 -5.98
C GLY A 93 1.02 3.44 -6.68
N LEU A 94 0.09 4.40 -6.56
CA LEU A 94 -1.18 4.34 -7.27
C LEU A 94 -1.00 4.42 -8.79
N ILE A 95 -0.02 5.20 -9.25
CA ILE A 95 0.35 5.24 -10.66
C ILE A 95 0.84 3.87 -11.12
N TRP A 96 1.73 3.22 -10.37
CA TRP A 96 2.23 1.88 -10.75
C TRP A 96 1.14 0.82 -10.81
N LEU A 97 0.20 0.89 -9.87
CA LEU A 97 -0.99 0.03 -9.90
C LEU A 97 -1.72 0.19 -11.25
N GLU A 98 -2.04 1.42 -11.65
CA GLU A 98 -2.75 1.68 -12.91
C GLU A 98 -1.94 1.24 -14.14
N VAL A 99 -0.64 1.57 -14.21
CA VAL A 99 0.25 1.16 -15.30
C VAL A 99 0.31 -0.37 -15.43
N LEU A 100 0.59 -1.08 -14.34
CA LEU A 100 0.67 -2.56 -14.36
C LEU A 100 -0.67 -3.19 -14.73
N SER A 101 -1.79 -2.57 -14.37
CA SER A 101 -3.10 -3.10 -14.74
C SER A 101 -3.40 -3.03 -16.24
N ARG A 102 -2.82 -2.02 -16.93
CA ARG A 102 -2.93 -1.83 -18.38
C ARG A 102 -2.00 -2.77 -19.16
N HIS A 103 -0.89 -3.14 -18.55
CA HIS A 103 0.16 -3.97 -19.15
C HIS A 103 0.34 -5.31 -18.46
N ARG A 104 -0.67 -6.18 -18.57
CA ARG A 104 -0.61 -7.53 -17.98
C ARG A 104 0.48 -8.40 -18.60
N GLU A 105 0.85 -8.12 -19.84
CA GLU A 105 1.96 -8.75 -20.54
C GLU A 105 3.33 -8.50 -19.88
N TRP A 106 3.44 -7.52 -18.97
CA TRP A 106 4.67 -7.29 -18.19
C TRP A 106 4.75 -8.12 -16.91
N TRP A 107 3.66 -8.76 -16.48
CA TRP A 107 3.59 -9.37 -15.15
C TRP A 107 4.58 -10.51 -14.96
N ASP A 108 4.72 -11.37 -15.97
CA ASP A 108 5.66 -12.51 -15.91
C ASP A 108 7.13 -12.06 -15.90
N ARG A 109 7.41 -10.83 -16.35
CA ARG A 109 8.74 -10.21 -16.29
C ARG A 109 8.95 -9.37 -15.03
N THR A 110 7.90 -9.13 -14.26
CA THR A 110 7.93 -8.28 -13.08
C THR A 110 8.35 -9.11 -11.87
N HIS A 111 9.57 -8.86 -11.42
CA HIS A 111 10.11 -9.51 -10.22
C HIS A 111 9.34 -9.11 -8.96
N SER A 112 9.01 -7.83 -8.82
CA SER A 112 8.32 -7.32 -7.63
C SER A 112 7.76 -5.92 -7.79
N LEU A 113 6.71 -5.64 -7.03
CA LEU A 113 6.17 -4.30 -6.79
C LEU A 113 6.36 -3.90 -5.31
N VAL A 114 6.86 -2.69 -5.06
CA VAL A 114 6.95 -2.12 -3.72
C VAL A 114 6.14 -0.84 -3.66
N LEU A 115 5.19 -0.79 -2.73
CA LEU A 115 4.38 0.38 -2.42
C LEU A 115 4.80 0.93 -1.05
N VAL A 116 5.15 2.20 -0.99
CA VAL A 116 5.62 2.87 0.23
C VAL A 116 4.63 3.97 0.63
N GLY A 117 3.89 3.76 1.72
CA GLY A 117 2.88 4.69 2.21
C GLY A 117 1.81 5.03 1.16
N SER A 118 1.47 4.09 0.27
CA SER A 118 0.52 4.33 -0.81
C SER A 118 -0.93 4.12 -0.34
N PRO A 119 -1.82 5.12 -0.44
CA PRO A 119 -3.22 4.99 -0.01
C PRO A 119 -4.03 4.16 -1.00
N VAL A 120 -3.79 2.86 -1.06
CA VAL A 120 -4.36 1.91 -2.02
C VAL A 120 -5.89 1.89 -1.96
N SER A 121 -6.49 1.97 -0.76
CA SER A 121 -7.95 2.03 -0.62
C SER A 121 -8.55 3.42 -0.86
N GLY A 122 -7.72 4.41 -1.16
CA GLY A 122 -8.05 5.82 -1.29
C GLY A 122 -7.64 6.63 -0.05
N SER A 123 -7.37 7.93 -0.24
CA SER A 123 -7.04 8.84 0.84
C SER A 123 -8.29 9.36 1.54
N ASP A 124 -8.32 9.24 2.86
CA ASP A 124 -9.35 9.80 3.74
C ASP A 124 -9.37 11.33 3.69
N VAL A 125 -8.21 11.99 3.70
CA VAL A 125 -8.07 13.43 3.52
C VAL A 125 -8.70 13.87 2.19
N CYS A 126 -8.42 13.15 1.10
CA CYS A 126 -8.99 13.50 -0.19
C CYS A 126 -10.50 13.28 -0.27
N ARG A 127 -11.03 12.22 0.38
CA ARG A 127 -12.47 12.02 0.51
C ARG A 127 -13.14 13.04 1.42
N LEU A 128 -12.43 13.61 2.39
CA LEU A 128 -12.95 14.71 3.19
C LEU A 128 -13.02 16.02 2.38
N LEU A 129 -12.04 16.25 1.51
CA LEU A 129 -11.98 17.42 0.64
C LEU A 129 -12.95 17.34 -0.56
N ASP A 130 -13.20 16.15 -1.09
CA ASP A 130 -14.20 15.89 -2.13
C ASP A 130 -15.10 14.69 -1.76
N PRO A 131 -16.03 14.85 -0.80
CA PRO A 131 -16.85 13.73 -0.29
C PRO A 131 -17.82 13.15 -1.32
N PHE A 132 -18.05 13.85 -2.44
CA PHE A 132 -18.93 13.40 -3.51
C PHE A 132 -18.18 12.97 -4.78
N GLY A 133 -16.85 13.10 -4.84
CA GLY A 133 -16.03 12.75 -6.00
C GLY A 133 -16.37 13.57 -7.25
N ARG A 134 -16.86 14.80 -7.07
CA ARG A 134 -17.38 15.65 -8.17
C ARG A 134 -16.38 16.70 -8.62
N LEU A 135 -15.32 16.97 -7.86
CA LEU A 135 -14.32 17.96 -8.23
C LEU A 135 -13.36 17.35 -9.27
N PRO A 136 -13.14 18.02 -10.42
CA PRO A 136 -12.15 17.58 -11.40
C PRO A 136 -10.74 17.91 -10.89
N SER A 137 -10.29 17.17 -9.87
CA SER A 137 -9.03 17.41 -9.17
C SER A 137 -8.35 16.11 -8.80
N ILE A 138 -7.05 16.18 -8.50
CA ILE A 138 -6.29 15.02 -8.01
C ILE A 138 -6.90 14.41 -6.74
N ALA A 139 -7.62 15.18 -5.92
CA ALA A 139 -8.27 14.67 -4.71
C ALA A 139 -9.30 13.58 -5.04
N LYS A 140 -10.08 13.75 -6.11
CA LYS A 140 -11.00 12.72 -6.58
C LYS A 140 -10.25 11.44 -6.94
N ASP A 141 -9.15 11.57 -7.67
CA ASP A 141 -8.35 10.45 -8.11
C ASP A 141 -7.68 9.73 -6.92
N LEU A 142 -7.13 10.48 -5.97
CA LEU A 142 -6.50 9.93 -4.75
C LEU A 142 -7.52 9.32 -3.79
N GLY A 143 -8.78 9.78 -3.81
CA GLY A 143 -9.87 9.20 -3.02
C GLY A 143 -10.40 7.88 -3.58
N ARG A 144 -10.09 7.52 -4.84
CA ARG A 144 -10.58 6.30 -5.48
C ARG A 144 -9.94 5.06 -4.87
N ASN A 145 -10.79 4.07 -4.55
CA ASN A 145 -10.35 2.76 -4.09
C ASN A 145 -9.70 1.95 -5.24
N ARG A 146 -8.42 1.61 -5.10
CA ARG A 146 -7.63 0.77 -6.01
C ARG A 146 -7.25 -0.58 -5.41
N ARG A 147 -7.76 -0.92 -4.22
CA ARG A 147 -7.51 -2.20 -3.55
C ARG A 147 -7.82 -3.41 -4.43
N PRO A 148 -8.96 -3.52 -5.15
CA PRO A 148 -9.21 -4.68 -6.01
C PRO A 148 -8.14 -4.88 -7.09
N LEU A 149 -7.62 -3.76 -7.61
CA LEU A 149 -6.58 -3.76 -8.63
C LEU A 149 -5.21 -4.13 -8.03
N ALA A 150 -4.88 -3.61 -6.84
CA ALA A 150 -3.68 -3.99 -6.11
C ALA A 150 -3.66 -5.47 -5.70
N GLU A 151 -4.79 -6.01 -5.25
CA GLU A 151 -4.92 -7.42 -4.88
C GLU A 151 -4.84 -8.35 -6.11
N ALA A 152 -5.35 -7.92 -7.26
CA ALA A 152 -5.19 -8.65 -8.52
C ALA A 152 -3.72 -8.70 -8.96
N ILE A 153 -2.98 -7.59 -8.84
CA ILE A 153 -1.54 -7.53 -9.10
C ILE A 153 -0.78 -8.41 -8.10
N ALA A 154 -1.03 -8.25 -6.79
CA ALA A 154 -0.35 -9.00 -5.74
C ALA A 154 -0.67 -10.51 -5.74
N ALA A 155 -1.72 -10.93 -6.44
CA ALA A 155 -2.00 -12.34 -6.68
C ALA A 155 -1.01 -13.01 -7.63
N GLN A 156 -0.29 -12.24 -8.46
CA GLN A 156 0.63 -12.75 -9.49
C GLN A 156 2.06 -12.22 -9.31
N ILE A 157 2.20 -11.00 -8.80
CA ILE A 157 3.49 -10.32 -8.61
C ILE A 157 3.77 -10.22 -7.11
N PRO A 158 4.93 -10.71 -6.62
CA PRO A 158 5.37 -10.45 -5.26
C PRO A 158 5.31 -8.96 -4.93
N THR A 159 4.50 -8.60 -3.95
CA THR A 159 4.22 -7.21 -3.62
C THR A 159 4.50 -6.93 -2.16
N ALA A 160 5.20 -5.83 -1.86
CA ALA A 160 5.37 -5.32 -0.50
C ALA A 160 4.60 -4.01 -0.32
N SER A 161 3.89 -3.88 0.79
CA SER A 161 3.33 -2.61 1.27
C SER A 161 4.10 -2.19 2.52
N ILE A 162 4.95 -1.18 2.36
CA ILE A 162 5.80 -0.64 3.41
C ILE A 162 5.14 0.63 3.94
N VAL A 163 4.87 0.67 5.23
CA VAL A 163 4.18 1.76 5.91
C VAL A 163 4.97 2.20 7.13
N SER A 164 4.56 3.32 7.73
CA SER A 164 5.06 3.75 9.03
C SER A 164 3.91 4.06 9.97
N ASP A 165 4.16 3.85 11.26
CA ASP A 165 3.24 4.17 12.35
C ASP A 165 3.89 5.18 13.30
N LEU A 166 3.24 6.33 13.49
CA LEU A 166 3.59 7.38 14.44
C LEU A 166 2.87 7.25 15.80
N GLY A 167 2.23 6.10 16.05
CA GLY A 167 1.58 5.75 17.32
C GLY A 167 0.05 5.70 17.26
N ASP A 168 -0.56 5.93 16.09
CA ASP A 168 -2.01 5.83 15.89
C ASP A 168 -2.40 5.03 14.63
N TYR A 169 -1.50 4.19 14.12
CA TYR A 169 -1.68 3.41 12.89
C TYR A 169 -1.70 4.29 11.63
N SER A 170 -0.86 5.33 11.59
CA SER A 170 -0.68 6.25 10.47
C SER A 170 0.74 6.84 10.43
N ASP A 171 1.20 7.22 9.24
CA ASP A 171 2.45 7.97 9.03
C ASP A 171 2.26 9.51 9.13
N GLY A 172 1.10 9.94 9.63
CA GLY A 172 0.69 11.35 9.77
C GLY A 172 -0.06 11.92 8.57
N LEU A 173 -0.13 11.19 7.45
CA LEU A 173 -0.96 11.56 6.30
C LEU A 173 -1.81 10.40 5.78
N VAL A 174 -1.21 9.21 5.69
CA VAL A 174 -1.84 8.00 5.17
C VAL A 174 -2.04 7.03 6.33
N PRO A 175 -3.27 6.59 6.60
CA PRO A 175 -3.52 5.51 7.55
C PRO A 175 -2.93 4.19 7.06
N VAL A 176 -2.32 3.40 7.94
CA VAL A 176 -1.76 2.09 7.57
C VAL A 176 -2.84 1.18 6.97
N ASN A 177 -4.08 1.21 7.52
CA ASN A 177 -5.22 0.46 6.99
C ASN A 177 -5.42 0.69 5.48
N SER A 178 -5.19 1.92 5.00
CA SER A 178 -5.39 2.29 3.60
C SER A 178 -4.33 1.73 2.64
N SER A 179 -3.16 1.39 3.18
CA SER A 179 -2.04 0.81 2.44
C SER A 179 -1.99 -0.72 2.54
N GLU A 180 -2.73 -1.32 3.48
CA GLU A 180 -2.77 -2.76 3.70
C GLU A 180 -3.82 -3.42 2.79
N PHE A 181 -3.45 -4.48 2.07
CA PHE A 181 -4.35 -5.25 1.20
C PHE A 181 -3.90 -6.71 1.08
N GLU A 182 -4.80 -7.58 0.61
CA GLU A 182 -4.50 -9.01 0.55
C GLU A 182 -3.33 -9.33 -0.38
N ARG A 183 -2.60 -10.40 -0.05
CA ARG A 183 -1.52 -10.99 -0.86
C ARG A 183 -0.25 -10.14 -0.99
N ALA A 184 -0.23 -8.93 -0.45
CA ALA A 184 0.99 -8.17 -0.22
C ALA A 184 1.62 -8.49 1.13
N THR A 185 2.95 -8.45 1.18
CA THR A 185 3.71 -8.46 2.44
C THR A 185 3.61 -7.08 3.08
N LEU A 186 2.93 -6.98 4.23
CA LEU A 186 2.89 -5.74 5.02
C LEU A 186 4.16 -5.62 5.86
N VAL A 187 4.86 -4.50 5.73
CA VAL A 187 6.00 -4.12 6.58
C VAL A 187 5.68 -2.82 7.27
N THR A 188 5.55 -2.85 8.60
CA THR A 188 5.26 -1.66 9.41
C THR A 188 6.53 -1.17 10.11
N LEU A 189 7.00 -0.01 9.69
CA LEU A 189 8.08 0.73 10.35
C LEU A 189 7.50 1.65 11.43
N LYS A 190 8.36 2.21 12.29
CA LYS A 190 7.95 3.13 13.37
C LYS A 190 8.59 4.49 13.19
N ASP A 191 7.88 5.53 13.59
CA ASP A 191 8.40 6.88 13.80
C ASP A 191 8.98 7.58 12.53
N ILE A 192 8.52 7.18 11.34
CA ILE A 192 8.85 7.84 10.06
C ILE A 192 7.61 8.56 9.53
N SER A 193 7.70 9.86 9.33
CA SER A 193 6.59 10.63 8.74
C SER A 193 6.42 10.34 7.25
N HIS A 194 5.21 10.52 6.73
CA HIS A 194 4.86 10.25 5.33
C HIS A 194 5.87 10.80 4.31
N ALA A 195 6.24 12.07 4.49
CA ALA A 195 7.16 12.76 3.59
C ALA A 195 8.60 12.21 3.63
N ARG A 196 9.00 11.60 4.75
CA ARG A 196 10.35 11.03 4.93
C ARG A 196 10.47 9.61 4.38
N LEU A 197 9.36 8.88 4.22
CA LEU A 197 9.35 7.49 3.74
C LEU A 197 10.08 7.30 2.40
N LYS A 198 9.98 8.26 1.47
CA LYS A 198 10.58 8.18 0.13
C LYS A 198 12.12 8.18 0.09
N SER A 199 12.78 8.43 1.22
CA SER A 199 14.24 8.52 1.29
C SER A 199 14.80 8.03 2.63
N HIS A 200 14.01 7.32 3.44
CA HIS A 200 14.45 6.89 4.76
C HIS A 200 15.31 5.61 4.65
N PRO A 201 16.48 5.52 5.34
CA PRO A 201 17.33 4.33 5.28
C PRO A 201 16.61 3.04 5.69
N GLN A 202 15.78 3.07 6.72
CA GLN A 202 15.00 1.89 7.13
C GLN A 202 13.99 1.42 6.07
N VAL A 203 13.54 2.31 5.18
CA VAL A 203 12.70 1.91 4.03
C VAL A 203 13.58 1.20 3.01
N ALA A 204 14.78 1.71 2.72
CA ALA A 204 15.73 1.03 1.85
C ALA A 204 16.10 -0.37 2.38
N ASP A 205 16.33 -0.51 3.68
CA ASP A 205 16.62 -1.79 4.33
C ASP A 205 15.44 -2.77 4.20
N ALA A 206 14.20 -2.30 4.41
CA ALA A 206 13.00 -3.10 4.26
C ALA A 206 12.80 -3.58 2.81
N ILE A 207 13.07 -2.72 1.82
CA ILE A 207 13.02 -3.08 0.40
C ILE A 207 14.07 -4.13 0.07
N ALA A 208 15.32 -3.91 0.49
CA ALA A 208 16.41 -4.83 0.27
C ALA A 208 16.15 -6.19 0.92
N GLN A 209 15.56 -6.21 2.12
CA GLN A 209 15.16 -7.44 2.79
C GLN A 209 14.07 -8.19 2.02
N PHE A 210 13.02 -7.49 1.56
CA PHE A 210 11.96 -8.07 0.76
C PHE A 210 12.50 -8.67 -0.55
N TRP A 211 13.42 -7.99 -1.22
CA TRP A 211 14.01 -8.46 -2.48
C TRP A 211 14.92 -9.68 -2.35
N LYS A 212 15.34 -10.08 -1.14
CA LYS A 212 16.10 -11.33 -0.95
C LYS A 212 15.23 -12.58 -1.16
N GLN A 213 13.93 -12.48 -0.91
CA GLN A 213 13.01 -13.60 -1.06
C GLN A 213 11.59 -13.10 -1.35
N PRO A 214 11.38 -12.49 -2.53
CA PRO A 214 10.07 -11.99 -2.90
C PRO A 214 9.09 -13.16 -3.01
N SER A 215 7.96 -13.05 -2.32
CA SER A 215 6.89 -14.05 -2.40
C SER A 215 5.52 -13.39 -2.31
N ILE A 216 4.51 -14.09 -2.85
CA ILE A 216 3.12 -13.70 -2.70
C ILE A 216 2.68 -14.05 -1.28
N ALA A 217 2.21 -13.06 -0.53
CA ALA A 217 1.80 -13.29 0.84
C ALA A 217 0.53 -14.17 0.89
N PRO A 218 0.39 -15.04 1.91
CA PRO A 218 -0.84 -15.81 2.08
C PRO A 218 -2.01 -14.89 2.43
N ARG A 219 -3.23 -15.33 2.12
CA ARG A 219 -4.44 -14.67 2.62
C ARG A 219 -4.57 -14.86 4.14
N PRO A 220 -5.00 -13.84 4.89
CA PRO A 220 -5.41 -14.00 6.28
C PRO A 220 -6.46 -15.11 6.39
N ARG A 221 -6.30 -16.00 7.37
CA ARG A 221 -7.24 -17.12 7.62
C ARG A 221 -7.97 -16.97 8.95
N ASP A 222 -7.64 -15.97 9.74
CA ASP A 222 -8.32 -15.70 10.99
C ASP A 222 -9.66 -15.01 10.77
N ARG A 223 -10.50 -15.04 11.80
CA ARG A 223 -11.86 -14.51 11.73
C ARG A 223 -11.87 -12.99 11.63
N ALA A 224 -10.94 -12.33 12.32
CA ALA A 224 -10.73 -10.89 12.21
C ALA A 224 -10.39 -10.50 10.76
N GLY A 225 -9.43 -11.18 10.13
CA GLY A 225 -9.08 -10.96 8.72
C GLY A 225 -10.25 -11.21 7.77
N THR A 226 -11.03 -12.27 8.00
CA THR A 226 -12.24 -12.56 7.20
C THR A 226 -13.28 -11.44 7.33
N LEU A 227 -13.55 -10.99 8.56
CA LEU A 227 -14.48 -9.89 8.84
C LEU A 227 -13.99 -8.56 8.22
N ILE A 228 -12.69 -8.28 8.31
CA ILE A 228 -12.07 -7.10 7.71
C ILE A 228 -12.19 -7.14 6.18
N ALA A 229 -11.96 -8.30 5.55
CA ALA A 229 -12.14 -8.46 4.11
C ALA A 229 -13.61 -8.20 3.69
N GLN A 230 -14.58 -8.67 4.47
CA GLN A 230 -15.99 -8.38 4.24
C GLN A 230 -16.31 -6.88 4.39
N LEU A 231 -15.79 -6.21 5.43
CA LEU A 231 -15.95 -4.77 5.60
C LEU A 231 -15.30 -3.97 4.47
N ARG A 232 -14.14 -4.39 3.98
CA ARG A 232 -13.44 -3.79 2.83
C ARG A 232 -14.17 -3.96 1.49
N SER A 233 -15.14 -4.88 1.41
CA SER A 233 -16.04 -4.99 0.26
C SER A 233 -17.13 -3.91 0.24
N LEU A 234 -17.33 -3.21 1.36
CA LEU A 234 -18.22 -2.05 1.45
C LEU A 234 -17.46 -0.78 1.05
N ASN A 235 -18.21 0.27 0.68
CA ASN A 235 -17.64 1.58 0.39
C ASN A 235 -17.34 2.35 1.68
N LEU A 236 -16.33 1.89 2.43
CA LEU A 236 -15.84 2.55 3.64
C LEU A 236 -14.57 3.33 3.36
N THR A 237 -14.32 4.35 4.18
CA THR A 237 -13.05 5.08 4.19
C THR A 237 -12.22 4.63 5.37
N GLU A 238 -11.13 3.92 5.09
CA GLU A 238 -10.19 3.48 6.10
C GLU A 238 -9.48 4.67 6.75
N CYS A 239 -9.31 4.60 8.05
CA CYS A 239 -8.74 5.68 8.87
C CYS A 239 -7.79 5.12 9.93
N ASN A 240 -7.20 6.01 10.72
CA ASN A 240 -6.28 5.65 11.80
C ASN A 240 -7.04 5.12 13.04
N HIS A 241 -6.31 4.63 14.04
CA HIS A 241 -6.89 4.00 15.24
C HIS A 241 -7.18 4.99 16.36
N ARG A 242 -6.91 6.30 16.17
CA ARG A 242 -6.91 7.33 17.22
C ARG A 242 -8.18 7.38 18.07
N ASN A 243 -9.33 7.07 17.49
CA ASN A 243 -10.63 7.16 18.17
C ASN A 243 -11.16 5.80 18.66
N PHE A 244 -10.38 4.72 18.57
CA PHE A 244 -10.79 3.39 19.04
C PHE A 244 -11.20 3.41 20.51
N ALA A 245 -10.45 4.12 21.37
CA ALA A 245 -10.75 4.24 22.79
C ALA A 245 -12.08 4.94 23.12
N LYS A 246 -12.70 5.63 22.14
CA LYS A 246 -14.02 6.28 22.27
C LYS A 246 -15.17 5.40 21.78
N ALA A 247 -14.86 4.27 21.15
CA ALA A 247 -15.85 3.39 20.58
C ALA A 247 -16.49 2.49 21.64
N ALA A 248 -17.75 2.13 21.43
CA ALA A 248 -18.46 1.14 22.22
C ALA A 248 -18.52 -0.19 21.46
N VAL A 249 -18.45 -1.31 22.17
CA VAL A 249 -18.66 -2.64 21.58
C VAL A 249 -20.08 -2.69 21.02
N LEU A 250 -20.18 -2.98 19.72
CA LEU A 250 -21.45 -3.24 19.05
C LEU A 250 -21.77 -4.74 19.03
N LYS A 251 -20.76 -5.57 18.74
CA LYS A 251 -20.90 -7.02 18.70
C LYS A 251 -19.62 -7.72 19.16
N SER A 252 -19.77 -8.84 19.85
CA SER A 252 -18.66 -9.72 20.24
C SER A 252 -18.87 -11.12 19.64
N GLN A 253 -17.79 -11.75 19.19
CA GLN A 253 -17.78 -13.12 18.68
C GLN A 253 -17.13 -14.07 19.72
N PRO A 254 -17.41 -15.38 19.67
CA PRO A 254 -16.91 -16.34 20.67
C PRO A 254 -15.38 -16.43 20.78
N ASP A 255 -14.67 -16.15 19.70
CA ASP A 255 -13.20 -16.13 19.61
C ASP A 255 -12.58 -14.78 20.04
N GLY A 256 -13.38 -13.89 20.64
CA GLY A 256 -12.94 -12.61 21.18
C GLY A 256 -12.82 -11.49 20.15
N VAL A 257 -13.05 -11.77 18.85
CA VAL A 257 -13.16 -10.71 17.84
C VAL A 257 -14.38 -9.84 18.13
N LYS A 258 -14.19 -8.52 18.11
CA LYS A 258 -15.26 -7.56 18.40
C LYS A 258 -15.38 -6.51 17.30
N ILE A 259 -16.61 -6.07 17.10
CA ILE A 259 -16.94 -4.91 16.27
C ILE A 259 -17.31 -3.79 17.22
N TRP A 260 -16.70 -2.63 16.99
CA TRP A 260 -16.93 -1.43 17.77
C TRP A 260 -17.49 -0.34 16.89
N ARG A 261 -18.27 0.54 17.50
CA ARG A 261 -18.86 1.68 16.82
C ARG A 261 -18.59 2.96 17.61
N TRP A 262 -18.25 4.02 16.90
CA TRP A 262 -18.16 5.36 17.43
C TRP A 262 -18.87 6.34 16.49
N LEU A 263 -19.70 7.22 17.03
CA LEU A 263 -20.29 8.32 16.28
C LEU A 263 -19.53 9.58 16.63
N ASN A 264 -18.88 10.20 15.65
CA ASN A 264 -18.15 11.44 15.90
C ASN A 264 -19.12 12.64 16.07
N PRO A 265 -18.64 13.82 16.49
CA PRO A 265 -19.49 15.01 16.66
C PRO A 265 -20.22 15.47 15.38
N LEU A 266 -19.72 15.12 14.20
CA LEU A 266 -20.34 15.40 12.89
C LEU A 266 -21.32 14.30 12.45
N ARG A 267 -21.66 13.36 13.35
CA ARG A 267 -22.53 12.21 13.09
C ARG A 267 -22.02 11.27 11.98
N VAL A 268 -20.71 11.22 11.78
CA VAL A 268 -20.08 10.21 10.92
C VAL A 268 -19.83 8.95 11.74
N GLN A 269 -20.31 7.81 11.22
CA GLN A 269 -20.19 6.52 11.89
C GLN A 269 -18.83 5.89 11.58
N HIS A 270 -18.03 5.70 12.63
CA HIS A 270 -16.79 4.94 12.62
C HIS A 270 -17.04 3.51 13.10
N ILE A 271 -16.39 2.56 12.45
CA ILE A 271 -16.37 1.15 12.80
C ILE A 271 -14.92 0.71 13.03
N PHE A 272 -14.75 -0.11 14.05
CA PHE A 272 -13.48 -0.75 14.35
C PHE A 272 -13.67 -2.25 14.49
N VAL A 273 -12.64 -3.01 14.13
CA VAL A 273 -12.53 -4.43 14.46
C VAL A 273 -11.37 -4.58 15.43
N SER A 274 -11.58 -5.29 16.54
CA SER A 274 -10.50 -5.69 17.45
C SER A 274 -10.42 -7.20 17.57
N SER A 275 -9.25 -7.66 17.97
CA SER A 275 -9.02 -9.03 18.45
C SER A 275 -8.21 -8.97 19.75
N PRO A 276 -8.30 -9.99 20.61
CA PRO A 276 -7.48 -10.05 21.81
C PRO A 276 -6.00 -10.14 21.44
N ASP A 277 -5.17 -9.36 22.13
CA ASP A 277 -3.73 -9.47 22.08
C ASP A 277 -3.28 -10.77 22.78
N PRO A 278 -2.49 -11.63 22.12
CA PRO A 278 -2.09 -12.91 22.71
C PRO A 278 -1.25 -12.79 23.99
N ALA A 279 -0.52 -11.69 24.17
CA ALA A 279 0.36 -11.49 25.32
C ALA A 279 -0.34 -10.83 26.51
N THR A 280 -1.26 -9.91 26.25
CA THR A 280 -1.91 -9.09 27.30
C THR A 280 -3.38 -9.44 27.52
N GLY A 281 -4.01 -10.15 26.60
CA GLY A 281 -5.45 -10.45 26.60
C GLY A 281 -6.34 -9.22 26.33
N ARG A 282 -5.76 -8.04 26.14
CA ARG A 282 -6.51 -6.79 25.88
C ARG A 282 -6.95 -6.70 24.43
N ASP A 283 -8.04 -5.99 24.17
CA ASP A 283 -8.49 -5.73 22.80
C ASP A 283 -7.49 -4.81 22.07
N CYS A 284 -6.94 -5.33 20.96
CA CYS A 284 -6.10 -4.55 20.05
C CYS A 284 -6.90 -4.25 18.77
N CYS A 285 -6.96 -2.98 18.39
CA CYS A 285 -7.59 -2.56 17.13
C CYS A 285 -6.81 -3.13 15.94
N ARG A 286 -7.51 -3.80 15.04
CA ARG A 286 -6.98 -4.43 13.83
C ARG A 286 -7.39 -3.70 12.56
N TYR A 287 -8.49 -2.95 12.61
CA TYR A 287 -9.05 -2.23 11.47
C TYR A 287 -9.90 -1.06 11.96
N ALA A 288 -9.84 0.04 11.23
CA ALA A 288 -10.63 1.24 11.49
C ALA A 288 -11.08 1.87 10.17
N ALA A 289 -12.36 2.17 10.06
CA ALA A 289 -12.92 2.87 8.92
C ALA A 289 -14.18 3.67 9.31
N TYR A 290 -14.66 4.52 8.42
CA TYR A 290 -15.92 5.23 8.58
C TYR A 290 -16.76 5.19 7.30
N THR A 291 -18.08 5.34 7.46
CA THR A 291 -19.00 5.49 6.32
C THR A 291 -19.04 6.93 5.84
N GLY A 292 -19.10 7.13 4.53
CA GLY A 292 -19.65 8.38 4.00
C GLY A 292 -21.14 8.48 4.31
N TRP A 293 -21.71 9.68 4.32
CA TRP A 293 -23.15 9.88 4.60
C TRP A 293 -24.08 9.11 3.64
N LEU A 294 -23.59 8.75 2.44
CA LEU A 294 -24.36 8.02 1.43
C LEU A 294 -24.30 6.49 1.58
N ASP A 295 -23.35 5.97 2.36
CA ASP A 295 -23.03 4.53 2.42
C ASP A 295 -23.54 3.84 3.70
N ASP A 296 -24.25 4.57 4.57
CA ASP A 296 -24.66 4.10 5.89
C ASP A 296 -25.64 2.91 5.85
N ALA A 297 -26.50 2.86 4.83
CA ALA A 297 -27.45 1.76 4.65
C ALA A 297 -26.77 0.41 4.38
N ALA A 298 -25.68 0.42 3.60
CA ALA A 298 -24.93 -0.80 3.29
C ALA A 298 -24.22 -1.35 4.53
N LEU A 299 -23.62 -0.46 5.33
CA LEU A 299 -23.01 -0.85 6.60
C LEU A 299 -24.05 -1.36 7.59
N SER A 300 -25.19 -0.68 7.75
CA SER A 300 -26.25 -1.10 8.67
C SER A 300 -26.75 -2.51 8.33
N LYS A 301 -27.05 -2.76 7.06
CA LYS A 301 -27.45 -4.09 6.56
C LYS A 301 -26.38 -5.16 6.77
N PHE A 302 -25.10 -4.79 6.69
CA PHE A 302 -24.00 -5.71 6.98
C PHE A 302 -23.96 -6.07 8.47
N LEU A 303 -24.08 -5.07 9.34
CA LEU A 303 -24.05 -5.25 10.80
C LEU A 303 -25.24 -6.07 11.33
N GLU A 304 -26.42 -5.96 10.70
CA GLU A 304 -27.59 -6.78 11.04
C GLU A 304 -27.43 -8.28 10.72
N LYS A 305 -26.57 -8.61 9.74
CA LYS A 305 -26.36 -9.99 9.27
C LYS A 305 -25.27 -10.74 10.02
N LEU A 306 -24.34 -10.02 10.63
CA LEU A 306 -23.30 -10.59 11.46
C LEU A 306 -23.93 -11.28 12.65
#